data_AF-A0A970YUC5-F1
#
_entry.id   AF-A0A970YUC5-F1
#
_cell.length_a   1.000
_cell.length_b   1.000
_cell.length_c   1.000
_cell.angle_alpha   90.00
_cell.angle_beta   90.00
_cell.angle_gamma   90.00
#
_symmetry.space_group_name_H-M   'P 1'
#
loop_
_entity.id
_entity.type
_entity.pdbx_description
1 polymer ?
#
loop_
_entity_poly.entity_id
_entity_poly.type
_entity_poly.pdbx_seq_one_letter_code
_entity_poly.pdbx_strand_id
1 'polypeptide(L)' 'IIEMVYALDQIAPGTANEDTLLYGVEVKFYNSKVDVDENMETKIKGLYALGDGSGVTHSLSQASASGVLTARVLAEKY' A
#
# COMPACT_ATOMS: atom_id res chain seq x y z
N ILE A 1 -12.65 21.17 4.53
CA ILE A 1 -12.39 20.40 5.77
C ILE A 1 -13.18 20.95 6.94
N ILE A 2 -13.11 22.25 7.27
CA ILE A 2 -13.84 22.85 8.41
C ILE A 2 -15.35 22.55 8.37
N GLU A 3 -16.02 22.85 7.25
CA GLU A 3 -17.46 22.55 7.09
C GLU A 3 -17.78 21.05 7.25
N MET A 4 -16.91 20.18 6.75
CA MET A 4 -17.03 18.73 6.88
C MET A 4 -16.88 18.28 8.35
N VAL A 5 -15.94 18.86 9.10
CA VAL A 5 -15.74 18.56 10.53
C VAL A 5 -16.99 18.93 11.34
N TYR A 6 -17.58 20.11 11.10
CA TYR A 6 -18.84 20.50 11.75
C TYR A 6 -20.03 19.64 11.32
N ALA A 7 -20.11 19.24 10.05
CA ALA A 7 -21.14 18.31 9.59
C ALA A 7 -20.99 16.91 10.22
N LEU A 8 -19.76 16.43 10.39
CA LEU A 8 -19.46 15.17 11.08
C LEU A 8 -19.81 15.22 12.56
N ASP A 9 -19.65 16.37 13.21
CA ASP A 9 -20.03 16.56 14.62
C ASP A 9 -21.53 16.34 14.86
N GLN A 10 -22.38 16.64 13.87
CA GLN A 10 -23.82 16.34 13.95
C GLN A 10 -24.13 14.83 13.91
N ILE A 11 -23.22 14.03 13.34
CA ILE A 11 -23.35 12.57 13.22
C ILE A 11 -22.64 11.85 14.38
N ALA A 12 -21.48 12.36 14.79
CA ALA A 12 -20.63 11.86 15.86
C ALA A 12 -20.21 13.03 16.77
N PRO A 13 -21.03 13.37 17.80
CA PRO A 13 -20.78 14.51 18.68
C PRO A 13 -19.41 14.44 19.36
N GLY A 14 -18.70 15.57 19.36
CA GLY A 14 -17.33 15.70 19.89
C GLY A 14 -16.25 15.67 18.81
N THR A 15 -16.62 15.45 17.54
CA THR A 15 -15.70 15.50 16.40
C THR A 15 -15.09 16.89 16.20
N ALA A 16 -15.84 17.96 16.50
CA ALA A 16 -15.38 19.35 16.36
C ALA A 16 -14.83 19.95 17.67
N ASN A 17 -14.52 19.14 18.69
CA ASN A 17 -13.92 19.64 19.94
C ASN A 17 -12.54 20.25 19.68
N GLU A 18 -12.21 21.36 20.36
CA GLU A 18 -10.92 22.04 20.28
C GLU A 18 -9.75 21.14 20.74
N ASP A 19 -10.01 20.17 21.62
CA ASP A 19 -9.03 19.18 22.09
C ASP A 19 -8.84 18.01 21.10
N THR A 20 -9.62 17.94 20.02
CA THR A 20 -9.54 16.85 19.03
C THR A 20 -8.39 17.11 18.05
N LEU A 21 -7.42 16.20 18.00
CA LEU A 21 -6.31 16.27 17.05
C LEU A 21 -6.77 15.87 15.65
N LEU A 22 -6.65 16.79 14.69
CA LEU A 22 -6.83 16.48 13.28
C LEU A 22 -5.57 15.77 12.75
N TYR A 23 -5.65 14.44 12.63
CA TYR A 23 -4.63 13.66 11.93
C TYR A 23 -5.04 13.43 10.48
N GLY A 24 -4.23 13.95 9.54
CA GLY A 24 -4.40 13.69 8.12
C GLY A 24 -3.63 12.45 7.70
N VAL A 25 -4.25 11.58 6.90
CA VAL A 25 -3.52 10.49 6.24
C VAL A 25 -2.70 11.09 5.10
N GLU A 26 -1.38 10.90 5.13
CA GLU A 26 -0.55 11.14 3.95
C GLU A 26 -0.79 10.01 2.95
N VAL A 27 -1.42 10.33 1.82
CA VAL A 27 -1.74 9.35 0.77
C VAL A 27 -0.81 9.57 -0.41
N LYS A 28 -0.12 8.52 -0.86
CA LYS A 28 0.49 8.49 -2.19
C LYS A 28 -0.57 8.09 -3.22
N PHE A 29 -1.00 9.05 -4.04
CA PHE A 29 -2.00 8.82 -5.08
C PHE A 29 -1.50 8.01 -6.28
N TYR A 30 -0.17 7.95 -6.48
CA TYR A 30 0.45 7.24 -7.58
C TYR A 30 1.52 6.30 -7.06
N ASN A 31 1.41 5.02 -7.43
CA ASN A 31 2.50 4.07 -7.30
C ASN A 31 3.26 3.98 -8.62
N SER A 32 4.58 4.05 -8.55
CA SER A 32 5.43 3.66 -9.67
C SER A 32 5.35 2.14 -9.82
N LYS A 33 4.46 1.66 -10.70
CA LYS A 33 4.33 0.24 -10.99
C LYS A 33 5.51 -0.24 -11.82
N VAL A 34 6.29 -1.15 -11.27
CA VAL A 34 7.34 -1.86 -12.00
C VAL A 34 6.67 -2.95 -12.83
N ASP A 35 7.05 -3.05 -14.11
CA ASP A 35 6.57 -4.11 -14.98
C ASP A 35 7.28 -5.43 -14.64
N VAL A 36 6.50 -6.46 -14.32
CA VAL A 36 6.97 -7.78 -13.86
C VAL A 36 6.12 -8.89 -14.47
N ASP A 37 6.69 -10.09 -14.56
CA ASP A 37 5.97 -11.30 -14.95
C ASP A 37 5.25 -11.98 -13.78
N GLU A 38 4.66 -13.15 -14.04
CA GLU A 38 3.95 -13.99 -13.05
C GLU A 38 4.84 -14.48 -11.89
N ASN A 39 6.16 -14.43 -12.05
CA ASN A 39 7.15 -14.81 -11.04
C ASN A 39 7.73 -13.60 -10.28
N MET A 40 7.19 -12.41 -10.53
CA MET A 40 7.68 -11.12 -10.03
C MET A 40 9.07 -10.75 -10.59
N GLU A 41 9.52 -11.38 -11.69
CA GLU A 41 10.77 -11.03 -12.36
C GLU A 41 10.53 -9.82 -13.27
N THR A 42 11.44 -8.84 -13.23
CA THR A 42 11.41 -7.69 -14.14
C THR A 42 11.91 -8.11 -15.53
N LYS A 43 11.87 -7.18 -16.49
CA LYS A 43 12.55 -7.37 -17.79
C LYS A 43 14.06 -7.64 -17.68
N ILE A 44 14.69 -7.31 -16.54
CA ILE A 44 16.10 -7.59 -16.26
C ILE A 44 16.18 -8.95 -15.56
N LYS A 45 16.83 -9.92 -16.21
CA LYS A 45 16.94 -11.29 -15.68
C LYS A 45 17.69 -11.32 -14.34
N GLY A 46 17.13 -12.04 -13.38
CA GLY A 46 17.64 -12.13 -12.01
C GLY A 46 17.24 -10.96 -11.11
N LEU A 47 16.56 -9.94 -11.63
CA LEU A 47 16.05 -8.81 -10.83
C LEU A 47 14.56 -8.96 -10.61
N TYR A 48 14.15 -9.07 -9.35
CA TYR A 48 12.76 -9.24 -8.93
C TYR A 48 12.28 -7.99 -8.21
N ALA A 49 11.03 -7.59 -8.47
CA ALA A 49 10.38 -6.49 -7.78
C ALA A 49 9.10 -7.01 -7.13
N LEU A 50 9.00 -6.90 -5.82
CA LEU A 50 7.89 -7.43 -5.02
C LEU A 50 7.53 -6.48 -3.87
N GLY A 51 6.48 -6.79 -3.11
CA GLY A 51 6.01 -5.94 -2.03
C GLY A 51 5.40 -4.61 -2.53
N ASP A 52 5.25 -3.65 -1.63
CA ASP A 52 4.63 -2.36 -1.96
C ASP A 52 5.47 -1.57 -2.99
N GLY A 53 6.80 -1.67 -2.88
CA GLY A 53 7.74 -1.03 -3.82
C GLY A 53 7.65 -1.53 -5.26
N SER A 54 7.01 -2.67 -5.52
CA SER A 54 6.72 -3.12 -6.88
C SER A 54 5.57 -2.35 -7.55
N GLY A 55 4.68 -1.75 -6.76
CA GLY A 55 3.42 -1.19 -7.22
C GLY A 55 2.39 -2.22 -7.71
N VAL A 56 2.66 -3.53 -7.54
CA VAL A 56 1.72 -4.63 -7.83
C VAL A 56 0.84 -4.96 -6.63
N THR A 57 1.32 -4.66 -5.41
CA THR A 57 0.61 -4.93 -4.16
C THR A 57 0.17 -3.63 -3.51
N HIS A 58 -0.95 -3.68 -2.77
CA HIS A 58 -1.56 -2.53 -2.08
C HIS A 58 -1.95 -2.86 -0.63
N SER A 59 -1.48 -4.00 -0.12
CA SER A 59 -1.69 -4.40 1.28
C SER A 59 -0.51 -5.16 1.83
N LEU A 60 -0.37 -5.15 3.16
CA LEU A 60 0.63 -5.96 3.87
C LEU A 60 0.50 -7.46 3.55
N SER A 61 -0.73 -7.95 3.41
CA SER A 61 -0.98 -9.36 3.08
C SER A 61 -0.55 -9.70 1.66
N GLN A 62 -0.83 -8.84 0.68
CA GLN A 62 -0.38 -9.01 -0.70
C GLN A 62 1.14 -8.91 -0.80
N ALA A 63 1.75 -7.92 -0.13
CA ALA A 63 3.19 -7.77 -0.09
C ALA A 63 3.87 -9.03 0.48
N SER A 64 3.34 -9.56 1.58
CA SER A 64 3.83 -10.79 2.21
C SER A 64 3.67 -12.01 1.30
N ALA A 65 2.51 -12.16 0.65
CA ALA A 65 2.25 -13.24 -0.29
C ALA A 65 3.21 -13.20 -1.50
N SER A 66 3.49 -12.01 -2.04
CA SER A 66 4.45 -11.85 -3.13
C SER A 66 5.87 -12.27 -2.73
N GLY A 67 6.27 -11.99 -1.49
CA GLY A 67 7.54 -12.47 -0.92
C GLY A 67 7.65 -13.98 -0.87
N VAL A 68 6.61 -14.66 -0.36
CA VAL A 68 6.56 -16.12 -0.29
C VAL A 68 6.55 -16.74 -1.70
N LEU A 69 5.82 -16.16 -2.64
CA LEU A 69 5.78 -16.60 -4.03
C LEU A 69 7.17 -16.55 -4.66
N THR A 70 7.83 -15.38 -4.64
CA THR A 70 9.16 -15.23 -5.23
C THR A 70 10.19 -16.11 -4.55
N ALA A 71 10.12 -16.29 -3.22
CA ALA A 71 11.02 -17.20 -2.51
C ALA A 71 10.88 -18.65 -2.97
N ARG A 72 9.65 -19.13 -3.21
CA ARG A 72 9.40 -20.49 -3.72
C ARG A 72 9.94 -20.66 -5.15
N VAL A 73 9.69 -19.68 -6.02
CA VAL A 73 10.23 -19.69 -7.39
C VAL A 73 11.75 -19.76 -7.38
N LEU A 74 12.41 -18.99 -6.51
CA LEU A 74 13.86 -18.99 -6.39
C LEU A 74 14.40 -20.32 -5.85
N ALA A 75 13.71 -20.93 -4.88
CA ALA A 75 14.11 -22.23 -4.32
C ALA A 75 13.92 -23.41 -5.29
N GLU A 76 13.04 -23.29 -6.29
CA GLU A 76 12.91 -24.29 -7.37
C GLU A 76 13.93 -24.06 -8.49
N LYS A 77 14.38 -22.82 -8.67
CA LYS A 77 15.31 -22.42 -9.74
C LYS A 77 16.78 -22.68 -9.39
N TYR A 78 17.12 -22.71 -8.09
CA TYR A 78 18.49 -22.85 -7.56
C TYR A 78 18.56 -23.92 -6.48
#